data_AF-A0A530LKK9-F1
#
_entry.id   AF-A0A530LKK9-F1
#
_cell.length_a   1.000
_cell.length_b   1.000
_cell.length_c   1.000
_cell.angle_alpha   90.00
_cell.angle_beta   90.00
_cell.angle_gamma   90.00
#
_symmetry.space_group_name_H-M   'P 1'
#
loop_
_entity.id
_entity.type
_entity.pdbx_description
1 polymer ?
#
loop_
_entity_poly.entity_id
_entity_poly.type
_entity_poly.pdbx_seq_one_letter_code
_entity_poly.pdbx_strand_id
1 'polypeptide(L)'
;MNVAPSSYLRTRKRLLAAAASLAIAGAIGFGAVATGTAPVLADAVRVEAPQVPSFADVVERVSPAVVSVRVKAKIQSTADDGSGQMDDEDGLGNLPDNPQLRRFFREFRGFGDQGGDQGPNGMRRFGHRDRNNDQPRPVAQGSGFFISDDGYLVTNNHVVEEGTAFTVVTNDGKELDAKLIGTDPRTDLAVLKVDDGNKFTYVDFADDSKVRVGDWVV
;
A
#
# COMPACT_ATOMS: atom_id res chain seq x y z
N MET A 1 -66.60 61.85 40.22
CA MET A 1 -65.26 61.28 40.09
C MET A 1 -65.37 59.77 39.98
N ASN A 2 -64.64 59.22 39.00
CA ASN A 2 -64.44 57.82 38.58
C ASN A 2 -64.83 56.71 39.56
N VAL A 3 -65.44 55.62 39.05
CA VAL A 3 -64.70 54.40 38.60
C VAL A 3 -65.49 53.67 37.49
N ALA A 4 -64.80 53.29 36.41
CA ALA A 4 -65.19 52.37 35.34
C ALA A 4 -64.17 51.19 35.33
N PRO A 5 -64.26 50.12 34.50
CA PRO A 5 -65.34 49.71 33.59
C PRO A 5 -65.78 48.22 33.70
N SER A 6 -66.89 47.93 33.03
CA SER A 6 -67.59 46.63 32.88
C SER A 6 -66.79 45.55 32.13
N SER A 7 -66.84 44.31 32.64
CA SER A 7 -66.12 43.11 32.19
C SER A 7 -66.81 42.28 31.10
N TYR A 8 -67.89 42.76 30.49
CA TYR A 8 -68.76 41.92 29.63
C TYR A 8 -68.31 41.74 28.16
N LEU A 9 -67.34 42.53 27.67
CA LEU A 9 -66.99 42.55 26.23
C LEU A 9 -65.89 41.55 25.80
N ARG A 10 -65.16 40.92 26.73
CA ARG A 10 -64.05 39.99 26.39
C ARG A 10 -64.52 38.57 26.09
N THR A 11 -65.67 38.15 26.60
CA THR A 11 -66.13 36.75 26.52
C THR A 11 -66.75 36.39 25.16
N ARG A 12 -67.44 37.33 24.50
CA ARG A 12 -68.08 37.09 23.20
C ARG A 12 -67.10 36.94 22.03
N LYS A 13 -65.94 37.61 22.08
CA LYS A 13 -64.89 37.48 21.05
C LYS A 13 -64.17 36.12 21.08
N ARG A 14 -64.11 35.46 22.24
CA ARG A 14 -63.48 34.13 22.39
C ARG A 14 -64.35 33.00 21.87
N LEU A 15 -65.68 33.12 21.99
CA LEU A 15 -66.62 32.12 21.47
C LEU A 15 -66.71 32.14 19.94
N LEU A 16 -66.65 33.32 19.30
CA LEU A 16 -66.61 33.43 17.84
C LEU A 16 -65.31 32.88 17.22
N ALA A 17 -64.17 33.06 17.90
CA ALA A 17 -62.90 32.50 17.46
C ALA A 17 -62.87 30.95 17.53
N ALA A 18 -63.54 30.37 18.53
CA ALA A 18 -63.64 28.91 18.67
C ALA A 18 -64.57 28.26 17.64
N ALA A 19 -65.61 28.97 17.18
CA ALA A 19 -66.50 28.47 16.12
C ALA A 19 -65.85 28.52 14.73
N ALA A 20 -65.03 29.54 14.45
CA ALA A 20 -64.32 29.67 13.18
C ALA A 20 -63.20 28.62 12.99
N SER A 21 -62.52 28.21 14.06
CA SER A 21 -61.50 27.15 14.01
C SER A 21 -62.10 25.76 13.79
N LEU A 22 -63.30 25.49 14.31
CA LEU A 22 -64.03 24.24 14.06
C LEU A 22 -64.51 24.10 12.61
N ALA A 23 -64.90 25.21 11.96
CA ALA A 23 -65.32 25.19 10.57
C ALA A 23 -64.17 24.87 9.59
N ILE A 24 -62.95 25.33 9.88
CA ILE A 24 -61.76 25.06 9.06
C ILE A 24 -61.26 23.62 9.28
N ALA A 25 -61.31 23.11 10.51
CA ALA A 25 -60.98 21.72 10.81
C ALA A 25 -61.96 20.72 10.15
N GLY A 26 -63.26 21.07 10.12
CA GLY A 26 -64.29 20.24 9.48
C GLY A 26 -64.12 20.12 7.97
N ALA A 27 -63.78 21.21 7.27
CA ALA A 27 -63.62 21.20 5.81
C ALA A 27 -62.43 20.37 5.32
N ILE A 28 -61.33 20.36 6.07
CA ILE A 28 -60.12 19.56 5.73
C ILE A 28 -60.35 18.07 6.06
N GLY A 29 -61.05 17.78 7.16
CA GLY A 29 -61.36 16.40 7.56
C GLY A 29 -62.39 15.71 6.67
N PHE A 30 -63.44 16.42 6.22
CA PHE A 30 -64.50 15.82 5.41
C PHE A 30 -64.12 15.61 3.93
N GLY A 31 -63.27 16.48 3.37
CA GLY A 31 -62.82 16.35 1.98
C GLY A 31 -62.05 15.06 1.71
N ALA A 32 -61.21 14.62 2.66
CA ALA A 32 -60.42 13.40 2.55
C ALA A 32 -61.25 12.11 2.67
N VAL A 33 -62.37 12.14 3.39
CA VAL A 33 -63.26 10.98 3.57
C VAL A 33 -64.18 10.78 2.35
N ALA A 34 -64.55 11.85 1.65
CA ALA A 34 -65.46 11.79 0.51
C ALA A 34 -64.81 11.28 -0.80
N THR A 35 -63.48 11.34 -0.94
CA THR A 35 -62.79 10.90 -2.17
C THR A 35 -62.14 9.52 -2.08
N GLY A 36 -62.14 8.86 -0.92
CA GLY A 36 -61.58 7.51 -0.75
C GLY A 36 -60.07 7.39 -1.01
N THR A 37 -59.37 8.50 -1.21
CA THR A 37 -57.94 8.53 -1.50
C THR A 37 -57.16 8.77 -0.20
N ALA A 38 -56.90 7.69 0.54
CA ALA A 38 -55.85 7.72 1.56
C ALA A 38 -54.50 7.93 0.86
N PRO A 39 -53.64 8.87 1.29
CA PRO A 39 -52.30 8.95 0.76
C PRO A 39 -51.55 7.67 1.13
N VAL A 40 -51.30 6.82 0.15
CA VAL A 40 -50.40 5.67 0.31
C VAL A 40 -48.98 6.22 0.27
N LEU A 41 -48.43 6.56 1.44
CA LEU A 41 -47.01 6.83 1.58
C LEU A 41 -46.30 5.48 1.43
N ALA A 42 -45.86 5.18 0.20
CA ALA A 42 -45.00 4.04 -0.03
C ALA A 42 -43.64 4.33 0.65
N ASP A 43 -43.33 3.58 1.69
CA ASP A 43 -41.99 3.63 2.29
C ASP A 43 -40.99 3.14 1.24
N ALA A 44 -39.92 3.90 1.03
CA ALA A 44 -38.90 3.49 0.07
C ALA A 44 -38.26 2.18 0.54
N VAL A 45 -38.26 1.15 -0.31
CA VAL A 45 -37.55 -0.10 -0.04
C VAL A 45 -36.06 0.23 0.13
N ARG A 46 -35.59 0.25 1.38
CA ARG A 46 -34.18 0.38 1.66
C ARG A 46 -33.56 -1.01 1.54
N VAL A 47 -32.66 -1.15 0.56
CA VAL A 47 -31.74 -2.29 0.54
C VAL A 47 -30.74 -2.02 1.66
N GLU A 48 -30.92 -2.64 2.82
CA GLU A 48 -29.87 -2.71 3.82
C GLU A 48 -28.72 -3.50 3.22
N ALA A 49 -27.65 -2.79 2.89
CA ALA A 49 -26.42 -3.42 2.46
C ALA A 49 -25.98 -4.39 3.58
N PRO A 50 -25.73 -5.67 3.25
CA PRO A 50 -25.16 -6.61 4.22
C PRO A 50 -23.93 -5.97 4.86
N GLN A 51 -23.88 -5.95 6.19
CA GLN A 51 -22.65 -5.55 6.89
C GLN A 51 -21.58 -6.58 6.51
N VAL A 52 -20.56 -6.15 5.77
CA VAL A 52 -19.49 -7.04 5.34
C VAL A 52 -18.71 -7.48 6.60
N PRO A 53 -18.54 -8.79 6.86
CA PRO A 53 -17.74 -9.27 7.96
C PRO A 53 -16.31 -8.70 7.90
N SER A 54 -15.75 -8.36 9.06
CA SER A 54 -14.36 -7.89 9.13
C SER A 54 -13.38 -9.03 8.85
N PHE A 55 -12.31 -8.75 8.09
CA PHE A 55 -11.20 -9.68 7.88
C PHE A 55 -10.17 -9.69 9.02
N ALA A 56 -10.34 -8.83 10.03
CA ALA A 56 -9.37 -8.66 11.12
C ALA A 56 -9.00 -9.99 11.79
N ASP A 57 -9.99 -10.83 12.11
CA ASP A 57 -9.76 -12.12 12.77
C ASP A 57 -8.99 -13.11 11.88
N VAL A 58 -9.17 -13.02 10.55
CA VAL A 58 -8.42 -13.84 9.58
C VAL A 58 -6.98 -13.36 9.53
N VAL A 59 -6.78 -12.05 9.32
CA VAL A 59 -5.46 -11.42 9.26
C VAL A 59 -4.67 -11.64 10.54
N GLU A 60 -5.30 -11.53 11.71
CA GLU A 60 -4.65 -11.77 13.00
C GLU A 60 -4.10 -13.20 13.11
N ARG A 61 -4.81 -14.19 12.56
CA ARG A 61 -4.37 -15.60 12.57
C ARG A 61 -3.30 -15.91 11.52
N VAL A 62 -3.38 -15.33 10.32
CA VAL A 62 -2.50 -15.70 9.19
C VAL A 62 -1.27 -14.81 9.05
N SER A 63 -1.32 -13.56 9.53
CA SER A 63 -0.20 -12.63 9.40
C SER A 63 1.13 -13.11 10.00
N PRO A 64 1.19 -13.92 11.08
CA PRO A 64 2.46 -14.47 11.56
C PRO A 64 3.13 -15.45 10.58
N ALA A 65 2.36 -16.05 9.66
CA ALA A 65 2.88 -16.96 8.63
C ALA A 65 3.43 -16.20 7.41
N VAL A 66 3.05 -14.94 7.22
CA VAL A 66 3.48 -14.11 6.09
C VAL A 66 4.77 -13.38 6.42
N VAL A 67 5.71 -13.37 5.47
CA VAL A 67 7.05 -12.82 5.65
C VAL A 67 7.47 -11.98 4.44
N SER A 68 8.50 -11.17 4.64
CA SER A 68 9.22 -10.46 3.58
C SER A 68 10.46 -11.24 3.17
N VAL A 69 10.64 -11.47 1.89
CA VAL A 69 11.82 -12.14 1.32
C VAL A 69 12.74 -11.07 0.75
N ARG A 70 13.95 -10.98 1.29
CA ARG A 70 15.01 -10.07 0.81
C ARG A 70 16.08 -10.88 0.11
N VAL A 71 16.51 -10.37 -1.04
CA VAL A 71 17.49 -11.05 -1.88
C VAL A 71 18.72 -10.17 -2.04
N LYS A 72 19.89 -10.76 -1.80
CA LYS A 72 21.19 -10.11 -2.03
C LYS A 72 21.78 -10.65 -3.33
N ALA A 73 22.19 -9.75 -4.23
CA ALA A 73 23.00 -10.15 -5.39
C ALA A 73 24.44 -10.35 -4.95
N LYS A 74 25.10 -11.33 -5.57
CA LYS A 74 26.56 -11.38 -5.55
C LYS A 74 27.05 -10.40 -6.60
N ILE A 75 27.21 -9.13 -6.22
CA ILE A 75 27.95 -8.18 -7.04
C ILE A 75 29.39 -8.69 -7.00
N GLN A 76 29.85 -9.35 -8.07
CA GLN A 76 31.29 -9.49 -8.26
C GLN A 76 31.83 -8.07 -8.42
N SER A 77 32.49 -7.57 -7.38
CA SER A 77 33.37 -6.42 -7.53
C SER A 77 34.39 -6.81 -8.59
N THR A 78 34.19 -6.37 -9.82
CA THR A 78 35.27 -6.25 -10.79
C THR A 78 36.17 -5.12 -10.28
N ALA A 79 36.90 -5.42 -9.20
CA ALA A 79 38.17 -4.76 -8.95
C ALA A 79 39.06 -5.22 -10.10
N ASP A 80 39.15 -4.36 -11.10
CA ASP A 80 40.16 -4.41 -12.13
C ASP A 80 41.52 -4.28 -11.43
N ASP A 81 42.14 -5.43 -11.17
CA ASP A 81 43.55 -5.57 -10.84
C ASP A 81 44.33 -5.35 -12.14
N GLY A 82 44.60 -4.09 -12.42
CA GLY A 82 45.27 -3.63 -13.63
C GLY A 82 46.33 -2.59 -13.30
N SER A 83 47.42 -3.02 -12.67
CA SER A 83 48.66 -2.25 -12.67
C SER A 83 49.15 -2.05 -14.12
N GLY A 84 49.03 -0.84 -14.68
CA GLY A 84 49.72 -0.53 -15.93
C GLY A 84 49.17 0.64 -16.73
N GLN A 85 50.03 1.64 -16.91
CA GLN A 85 49.97 2.75 -17.86
C GLN A 85 48.92 3.85 -17.61
N MET A 86 49.45 4.95 -17.10
CA MET A 86 48.96 6.30 -17.35
C MET A 86 48.92 6.51 -18.87
N ASP A 87 47.73 6.67 -19.44
CA ASP A 87 47.46 7.46 -20.64
C ASP A 87 45.94 7.76 -20.63
N ASP A 88 45.59 9.00 -20.99
CA ASP A 88 44.24 9.59 -21.07
C ASP A 88 43.75 10.40 -19.84
N GLU A 89 44.13 11.67 -19.87
CA GLU A 89 43.85 12.81 -18.98
C GLU A 89 42.36 13.10 -18.67
N ASP A 90 41.41 12.33 -19.20
CA ASP A 90 39.97 12.61 -19.10
C ASP A 90 39.18 11.62 -18.19
N GLY A 91 39.80 10.55 -17.67
CA GLY A 91 39.09 9.55 -16.84
C GLY A 91 37.90 8.89 -17.56
N LEU A 92 37.96 8.82 -18.89
CA LEU A 92 36.94 8.26 -19.79
C LEU A 92 37.40 6.95 -20.46
N GLY A 93 38.51 6.36 -20.01
CA GLY A 93 39.12 5.16 -20.61
C GLY A 93 38.25 3.90 -20.59
N ASN A 94 37.14 3.89 -19.84
CA ASN A 94 36.23 2.75 -19.72
C ASN A 94 34.90 2.92 -20.49
N LEU A 95 34.82 3.90 -21.39
CA LEU A 95 33.66 4.06 -22.28
C LEU A 95 33.82 3.18 -23.53
N PRO A 96 32.72 2.62 -24.08
CA PRO A 96 32.72 1.97 -25.38
C PRO A 96 33.40 2.86 -26.44
N ASP A 97 34.12 2.25 -27.39
CA ASP A 97 34.78 2.93 -28.52
C ASP A 97 33.77 3.45 -29.55
N ASN A 98 32.85 4.28 -29.08
CA ASN A 98 31.91 5.01 -29.90
C ASN A 98 32.25 6.51 -29.82
N PRO A 99 32.71 7.11 -30.94
CA PRO A 99 33.03 8.53 -31.03
C PRO A 99 31.86 9.45 -30.68
N GLN A 100 30.61 8.99 -30.82
CA GLN A 100 29.40 9.78 -30.58
C GLN A 100 29.08 9.87 -29.07
N LEU A 101 29.21 8.75 -28.35
CA LEU A 101 29.05 8.70 -26.91
C LEU A 101 30.15 9.48 -26.20
N ARG A 102 31.41 9.32 -26.64
CA ARG A 102 32.54 10.08 -26.07
C ARG A 102 32.34 11.59 -26.18
N ARG A 103 31.79 12.10 -27.29
CA ARG A 103 31.41 13.52 -27.45
C ARG A 103 30.29 13.94 -26.51
N PHE A 104 29.23 13.13 -26.41
CA PHE A 104 28.11 13.38 -25.50
C PHE A 104 28.57 13.50 -24.04
N PHE A 105 29.38 12.57 -23.53
CA PHE A 105 29.85 12.61 -22.14
C PHE A 105 30.82 13.76 -21.88
N ARG A 106 31.66 14.13 -22.86
CA ARG A 106 32.54 15.30 -22.79
C ARG A 106 31.75 16.60 -22.74
N GLU A 107 30.74 16.74 -23.60
CA GLU A 107 29.83 17.89 -23.63
C GLU A 107 29.03 17.98 -22.33
N PHE A 108 28.45 16.85 -21.87
CA PHE A 108 27.62 16.80 -20.67
C PHE A 108 28.40 17.06 -19.38
N ARG A 109 29.63 16.53 -19.26
CA ARG A 109 30.53 16.81 -18.14
C ARG A 109 31.09 18.24 -18.23
N GLY A 110 31.18 18.81 -19.44
CA GLY A 110 31.57 20.20 -19.70
C GLY A 110 30.55 21.26 -19.21
N PHE A 111 29.30 20.89 -18.90
CA PHE A 111 28.32 21.79 -18.30
C PHE A 111 28.53 22.03 -16.79
N GLY A 112 29.44 21.29 -16.15
CA GLY A 112 29.73 21.41 -14.71
C GLY A 112 31.03 22.15 -14.37
N ASP A 113 31.90 22.43 -15.34
CA ASP A 113 33.26 22.96 -15.09
C ASP A 113 33.52 24.29 -15.80
N GLN A 114 32.46 25.00 -16.19
CA GLN A 114 32.60 26.36 -16.71
C GLN A 114 32.64 27.36 -15.54
N GLY A 115 33.74 27.36 -14.80
CA GLY A 115 33.95 28.29 -13.70
C GLY A 115 35.19 28.03 -12.88
N GLY A 116 36.38 28.20 -13.46
CA GLY A 116 37.62 28.17 -12.67
C GLY A 116 38.87 28.36 -13.50
N ASP A 117 39.36 29.60 -13.52
CA ASP A 117 40.63 30.04 -14.07
C ASP A 117 41.80 29.05 -13.99
N GLN A 118 42.54 29.03 -15.10
CA GLN A 118 43.88 28.49 -15.25
C GLN A 118 44.82 29.13 -14.22
N GLY A 119 45.36 28.32 -13.31
CA GLY A 119 46.46 28.69 -12.43
C GLY A 119 47.44 27.52 -12.29
N PRO A 120 48.75 27.73 -12.54
CA PRO A 120 49.76 26.69 -12.35
C PRO A 120 50.01 26.52 -10.85
N ASN A 121 49.89 25.29 -10.35
CA ASN A 121 49.99 24.88 -8.93
C ASN A 121 48.75 25.14 -8.07
N GLY A 122 47.82 24.19 -8.08
CA GLY A 122 46.72 24.13 -7.11
C GLY A 122 46.28 22.71 -6.81
N MET A 123 46.97 22.04 -5.89
CA MET A 123 46.49 20.78 -5.28
C MET A 123 45.11 21.00 -4.67
N ARG A 124 44.05 20.45 -5.29
CA ARG A 124 42.76 20.24 -4.64
C ARG A 124 42.60 18.77 -4.30
N ARG A 125 43.02 18.43 -3.07
CA ARG A 125 42.60 17.22 -2.36
C ARG A 125 41.07 17.23 -2.25
N PHE A 126 40.39 16.48 -3.10
CA PHE A 126 39.02 16.09 -2.82
C PHE A 126 39.07 14.98 -1.77
N GLY A 127 38.64 15.34 -0.56
CA GLY A 127 38.61 14.46 0.60
C GLY A 127 37.85 13.17 0.30
N HIS A 128 38.50 12.06 0.64
CA HIS A 128 37.90 10.75 0.76
C HIS A 128 36.70 10.84 1.71
N ARG A 129 35.48 10.80 1.15
CA ARG A 129 34.33 10.35 1.93
C ARG A 129 34.47 8.83 2.03
N ASP A 130 34.58 8.37 3.26
CA ASP A 130 34.63 6.97 3.67
C ASP A 130 33.64 6.11 2.87
N ARG A 131 34.17 5.36 1.90
CA ARG A 131 33.46 4.28 1.18
C ARG A 131 33.56 2.99 1.96
N ASN A 132 33.16 3.01 3.24
CA ASN A 132 33.13 1.79 4.07
C ASN A 132 31.70 1.32 4.37
N ASN A 133 30.74 1.68 3.53
CA ASN A 133 29.42 1.06 3.58
C ASN A 133 29.17 0.19 2.35
N ASP A 134 30.02 -0.83 2.19
CA ASP A 134 29.78 -2.01 1.34
C ASP A 134 28.72 -2.91 1.98
N GLN A 135 27.59 -2.34 2.45
CA GLN A 135 26.44 -3.18 2.76
C GLN A 135 25.81 -3.57 1.43
N PRO A 136 25.81 -4.87 1.06
CA PRO A 136 25.17 -5.33 -0.16
C PRO A 136 23.71 -4.87 -0.09
N ARG A 137 23.34 -3.93 -0.95
CA ARG A 137 21.96 -3.48 -1.01
C ARG A 137 21.11 -4.65 -1.50
N PRO A 138 19.97 -4.93 -0.85
CA PRO A 138 19.03 -5.90 -1.38
C PRO A 138 18.71 -5.54 -2.83
N VAL A 139 18.86 -6.50 -3.73
CA VAL A 139 18.60 -6.29 -5.16
C VAL A 139 17.15 -6.56 -5.52
N ALA A 140 16.49 -7.42 -4.74
CA ALA A 140 15.09 -7.72 -4.87
C ALA A 140 14.45 -7.91 -3.49
N GLN A 141 13.18 -7.55 -3.39
CA GLN A 141 12.34 -7.76 -2.22
C GLN A 141 10.98 -8.26 -2.69
N GLY A 142 10.47 -9.30 -2.05
CA GLY A 142 9.15 -9.84 -2.29
C GLY A 142 8.49 -10.29 -0.99
N SER A 143 7.34 -10.93 -1.09
CA SER A 143 6.65 -11.57 0.03
C SER A 143 6.64 -13.09 -0.14
N GLY A 144 6.37 -13.78 0.94
CA GLY A 144 6.11 -15.22 0.95
C GLY A 144 5.36 -15.62 2.21
N PHE A 145 5.05 -16.90 2.33
CA PHE A 145 4.43 -17.44 3.53
C PHE A 145 4.86 -18.87 3.82
N PHE A 146 4.91 -19.23 5.09
CA PHE A 146 5.23 -20.59 5.52
C PHE A 146 4.08 -21.54 5.17
N ILE A 147 4.45 -22.71 4.65
CA ILE A 147 3.53 -23.80 4.29
C ILE A 147 3.68 -25.03 5.20
N SER A 148 4.63 -24.99 6.13
CA SER A 148 4.88 -26.07 7.08
C SER A 148 5.52 -25.56 8.38
N ASP A 149 5.36 -26.32 9.46
CA ASP A 149 5.90 -25.96 10.78
C ASP A 149 7.43 -26.07 10.88
N ASP A 150 8.04 -26.85 10.00
CA ASP A 150 9.48 -27.04 9.91
C ASP A 150 10.18 -25.97 9.06
N GLY A 151 9.45 -24.99 8.51
CA GLY A 151 10.04 -23.79 7.90
C GLY A 151 10.19 -23.81 6.38
N TYR A 152 9.39 -24.61 5.66
CA TYR A 152 9.24 -24.43 4.21
C TYR A 152 8.34 -23.23 3.91
N LEU A 153 8.73 -22.47 2.90
CA LEU A 153 8.08 -21.24 2.50
C LEU A 153 7.94 -21.17 0.99
N VAL A 154 6.80 -20.64 0.52
CA VAL A 154 6.56 -20.36 -0.90
C VAL A 154 6.67 -18.86 -1.16
N THR A 155 7.31 -18.52 -2.28
CA THR A 155 7.39 -17.17 -2.86
C THR A 155 7.35 -17.27 -4.38
N ASN A 156 7.44 -16.14 -5.06
CA ASN A 156 7.51 -16.11 -6.51
C ASN A 156 8.91 -16.42 -7.02
N ASN A 157 9.01 -17.08 -8.18
CA ASN A 157 10.31 -17.36 -8.82
C ASN A 157 11.06 -16.07 -9.19
N HIS A 158 10.37 -15.09 -9.77
CA HIS A 158 10.98 -13.82 -10.16
C HIS A 158 11.58 -13.04 -8.98
N VAL A 159 11.15 -13.31 -7.74
CA VAL A 159 11.75 -12.69 -6.54
C VAL A 159 13.14 -13.25 -6.28
N VAL A 160 13.37 -14.54 -6.56
CA VAL A 160 14.60 -15.26 -6.20
C VAL A 160 15.56 -15.48 -7.37
N GLU A 161 15.13 -15.23 -8.61
CA GLU A 161 15.83 -15.62 -9.85
C GLU A 161 17.28 -15.11 -9.95
N GLU A 162 17.56 -13.87 -9.55
CA GLU A 162 18.90 -13.26 -9.60
C GLU A 162 19.64 -13.27 -8.24
N GLY A 163 19.07 -13.98 -7.27
CA GLY A 163 19.54 -14.01 -5.88
C GLY A 163 20.63 -15.02 -5.62
N THR A 164 21.61 -14.65 -4.79
CA THR A 164 22.62 -15.60 -4.28
C THR A 164 22.49 -15.88 -2.79
N ALA A 165 21.89 -14.96 -2.04
CA ALA A 165 21.54 -15.16 -0.64
C ALA A 165 20.15 -14.61 -0.35
N PHE A 166 19.41 -15.36 0.46
CA PHE A 166 18.02 -15.09 0.78
C PHE A 166 17.88 -14.87 2.29
N THR A 167 17.30 -13.75 2.68
CA THR A 167 16.98 -13.44 4.06
C THR A 167 15.47 -13.27 4.17
N VAL A 168 14.84 -14.08 5.00
CA VAL A 168 13.43 -13.99 5.35
C VAL A 168 13.27 -13.09 6.57
N VAL A 169 12.36 -12.13 6.51
CA VAL A 169 12.02 -11.25 7.61
C VAL A 169 10.58 -11.52 8.03
N THR A 170 10.42 -12.10 9.21
CA THR A 170 9.11 -12.43 9.78
C THR A 170 8.36 -11.17 10.24
N ASN A 171 7.07 -11.30 10.50
CA ASN A 171 6.21 -10.16 10.89
C ASN A 171 6.68 -9.43 12.16
N ASP A 172 7.27 -10.15 13.10
CA ASP A 172 7.89 -9.63 14.33
C ASP A 172 9.27 -8.97 14.09
N GLY A 173 9.75 -8.94 12.85
CA GLY A 173 10.99 -8.28 12.45
C GLY A 173 12.25 -9.14 12.58
N LYS A 174 12.12 -10.44 12.90
CA LYS A 174 13.26 -11.35 12.99
C LYS A 174 13.78 -11.67 11.58
N GLU A 175 15.09 -11.53 11.39
CA GLU A 175 15.77 -11.89 10.15
C GLU A 175 16.32 -13.32 10.24
N LEU A 176 16.01 -14.14 9.25
CA LEU A 176 16.34 -15.56 9.17
C LEU A 176 16.98 -15.86 7.82
N ASP A 177 18.10 -16.59 7.83
CA ASP A 177 18.72 -17.04 6.59
C ASP A 177 17.92 -18.19 5.98
N ALA A 178 17.68 -18.11 4.67
CA ALA A 178 16.91 -19.08 3.92
C ALA A 178 17.75 -19.71 2.81
N LYS A 179 17.48 -20.98 2.54
CA LYS A 179 18.07 -21.75 1.44
C LYS A 179 17.03 -21.95 0.35
N LEU A 180 17.46 -21.82 -0.90
CA LEU A 180 16.64 -22.18 -2.05
C LEU A 180 16.54 -23.70 -2.17
N ILE A 181 15.33 -24.24 -2.13
CA ILE A 181 15.06 -25.68 -2.30
C ILE A 181 14.75 -26.01 -3.75
N GLY A 182 14.00 -25.15 -4.43
CA GLY A 182 13.67 -25.33 -5.84
C GLY A 182 12.88 -24.16 -6.41
N THR A 183 12.85 -24.09 -7.74
CA THR A 183 12.12 -23.09 -8.51
C THR A 183 11.35 -23.75 -9.65
N ASP A 184 10.21 -23.16 -10.01
CA ASP A 184 9.44 -23.45 -11.21
C ASP A 184 9.16 -22.14 -11.97
N PRO A 185 9.95 -21.85 -13.02
CA PRO A 185 9.74 -20.66 -13.86
C PRO A 185 8.42 -20.68 -14.63
N ARG A 186 7.80 -21.84 -14.87
CA ARG A 186 6.55 -21.91 -15.66
C ARG A 186 5.34 -21.42 -14.88
N THR A 187 5.32 -21.68 -13.57
CA THR A 187 4.25 -21.23 -12.67
C THR A 187 4.66 -20.02 -11.84
N ASP A 188 5.88 -19.50 -12.05
CA ASP A 188 6.49 -18.42 -11.26
C ASP A 188 6.51 -18.72 -9.74
N LEU A 189 6.84 -19.96 -9.36
CA LEU A 189 6.90 -20.38 -7.95
C LEU A 189 8.32 -20.72 -7.53
N ALA A 190 8.65 -20.46 -6.27
CA ALA A 190 9.87 -20.89 -5.63
C ALA A 190 9.62 -21.34 -4.20
N VAL A 191 10.40 -22.34 -3.75
CA VAL A 191 10.36 -22.86 -2.39
C VAL A 191 11.68 -22.55 -1.69
N LEU A 192 11.57 -21.86 -0.56
CA LEU A 192 12.67 -21.58 0.36
C LEU A 192 12.52 -22.41 1.64
N LYS A 193 13.64 -22.64 2.33
CA LYS A 193 13.69 -23.33 3.62
C LYS A 193 14.47 -22.51 4.63
N VAL A 194 13.88 -22.32 5.80
CA VAL A 194 14.53 -21.69 6.96
C VAL A 194 14.79 -22.76 8.02
N ASP A 195 16.02 -22.82 8.52
CA ASP A 195 16.44 -23.75 9.56
C ASP A 195 16.86 -22.96 10.81
N ASP A 196 15.95 -22.75 11.76
CA ASP A 196 16.20 -21.98 13.00
C ASP A 196 15.92 -22.81 14.28
N GLY A 197 15.63 -24.10 14.14
CA GLY A 197 15.33 -25.01 15.26
C GLY A 197 14.00 -24.75 15.98
N ASN A 198 13.27 -23.70 15.59
CA ASN A 198 11.95 -23.34 16.10
C ASN A 198 10.84 -23.82 15.14
N LYS A 199 9.63 -23.98 15.68
CA LYS A 199 8.43 -24.22 14.84
C LYS A 199 7.90 -22.89 14.33
N PHE A 200 7.45 -22.88 13.08
CA PHE A 200 6.85 -21.72 12.43
C PHE A 200 5.33 -21.82 12.37
N THR A 201 4.65 -20.68 12.49
CA THR A 201 3.24 -20.58 12.12
C THR A 201 3.15 -20.63 10.60
N TYR A 202 2.26 -21.46 10.06
CA TYR A 202 2.11 -21.69 8.63
C TYR A 202 0.64 -21.69 8.23
N VAL A 203 0.38 -21.57 6.92
CA VAL A 203 -0.97 -21.65 6.34
C VAL A 203 -1.18 -22.98 5.64
N ASP A 204 -2.38 -23.53 5.77
CA ASP A 204 -2.84 -24.70 5.03
C ASP A 204 -3.47 -24.31 3.69
N PHE A 205 -3.38 -25.21 2.72
CA PHE A 205 -4.05 -25.03 1.44
C PHE A 205 -5.55 -25.35 1.55
N ALA A 206 -6.37 -24.41 1.09
CA ALA A 206 -7.80 -24.64 0.92
C ALA A 206 -8.07 -25.51 -0.32
N ASP A 207 -9.17 -26.26 -0.27
CA ASP A 207 -9.69 -27.04 -1.40
C ASP A 207 -10.31 -26.09 -2.44
N ASP A 208 -9.68 -26.00 -3.60
CA ASP A 208 -10.05 -25.08 -4.70
C ASP A 208 -11.40 -25.43 -5.33
N SER A 209 -11.81 -26.70 -5.30
CA SER A 209 -13.08 -27.18 -5.86
C SER A 209 -14.32 -26.58 -5.20
N LYS A 210 -14.16 -25.99 -4.01
CA LYS A 210 -15.23 -25.37 -3.22
C LYS A 210 -15.30 -23.85 -3.39
N VAL A 211 -14.29 -23.24 -4.02
CA VAL A 211 -14.22 -21.79 -4.20
C VAL A 211 -15.10 -21.36 -5.37
N ARG A 212 -15.83 -20.26 -5.22
CA ARG A 212 -16.75 -19.73 -6.24
C ARG A 212 -16.44 -18.27 -6.57
N VAL A 213 -16.78 -17.88 -7.80
CA VAL A 213 -16.72 -16.48 -8.22
C VAL A 213 -17.66 -15.65 -7.35
N GLY A 214 -17.10 -14.64 -6.66
CA GLY A 214 -17.83 -13.77 -5.74
C GLY A 214 -17.57 -14.08 -4.26
N ASP A 215 -16.85 -15.16 -3.92
CA ASP A 215 -16.36 -15.36 -2.57
C ASP A 215 -15.29 -14.28 -2.24
N TRP A 216 -15.31 -13.78 -1.02
CA TRP A 216 -14.35 -12.78 -0.55
C TRP A 216 -12.99 -13.41 -0.25
N VAL A 217 -11.90 -12.75 -0.66
CA VAL A 217 -10.51 -13.18 -0.45
C VAL A 217 -9.69 -12.05 0.17
N VAL A 218 -8.72 -12.40 1.00
CA VAL A 218 -7.76 -11.49 1.66
C VAL A 218 -6.43 -12.20 1.80
#